data_AF-A0A7Y0XXQ9-F1
#
_entry.id   AF-A0A7Y0XXQ9-F1
#
_cell.length_a   1.000
_cell.length_b   1.000
_cell.length_c   1.000
_cell.angle_alpha   90.00
_cell.angle_beta   90.00
_cell.angle_gamma   90.00
#
_symmetry.space_group_name_H-M   'P 1'
#
loop_
_entity.id
_entity.type
_entity.pdbx_description
1 polymer ?
#
loop_
_entity_poly.entity_id
_entity_poly.type
_entity_poly.pdbx_seq_one_letter_code
_entity_poly.pdbx_strand_id
1 'polypeptide(L)' 'NISCSIGIALYPEHGEDEQTLMKHADAAMYQAKNEGLNRIKLFSAEIG' A
#
# COMPACT_ATOMS: atom_id res chain seq x y z
N ASN A 1 16.82 -12.89 -10.84
CA ASN A 1 16.74 -12.01 -9.66
C ASN A 1 15.28 -11.95 -9.22
N ILE A 2 14.95 -12.27 -7.98
CA ILE A 2 13.57 -12.22 -7.45
C ILE A 2 13.48 -10.99 -6.56
N SER A 3 12.47 -10.14 -6.77
CA SER A 3 12.20 -8.95 -5.96
C SER A 3 10.73 -8.90 -5.55
N CYS A 4 10.43 -8.25 -4.43
CA CYS A 4 9.07 -8.08 -3.93
C CYS A 4 8.72 -6.59 -3.78
N SER A 5 7.45 -6.24 -4.01
CA SER A 5 6.92 -4.93 -3.66
C SER A 5 5.92 -5.11 -2.52
N ILE A 6 5.94 -4.21 -1.54
CA ILE A 6 5.15 -4.30 -0.30
C ILE A 6 4.35 -3.01 -0.14
N GLY A 7 3.07 -3.14 0.20
CA GLY A 7 2.20 -2.04 0.60
C GLY A 7 1.84 -2.13 2.08
N ILE A 8 1.76 -0.99 2.75
CA ILE A 8 1.49 -0.92 4.20
C ILE A 8 0.27 -0.02 4.42
N ALA A 9 -0.70 -0.49 5.22
CA ALA A 9 -1.80 0.32 5.75
C ALA A 9 -1.77 0.30 7.29
N LEU A 10 -2.16 1.40 7.94
CA LEU A 10 -2.10 1.57 9.40
C LEU A 10 -3.51 1.75 9.94
N TYR A 11 -3.91 0.96 10.93
CA TYR A 11 -5.11 1.24 11.70
C TYR A 11 -4.82 2.31 12.76
N PRO A 12 -5.74 3.25 13.03
CA PRO A 12 -7.00 3.50 12.32
C PRO A 12 -6.85 4.46 11.12
N GLU A 13 -5.68 5.05 10.93
CA GLU A 13 -5.42 6.16 9.97
C GLU A 13 -5.82 5.83 8.52
N HIS A 14 -5.59 4.58 8.10
CA HIS A 14 -5.85 4.09 6.75
C HIS A 14 -7.08 3.17 6.72
N GLY A 15 -7.98 3.23 7.70
CA GLY A 15 -9.19 2.43 7.75
C GLY A 15 -9.46 1.85 9.13
N GLU A 16 -10.75 1.77 9.47
CA GLU A 16 -11.19 1.26 10.78
C GLU A 16 -11.62 -0.21 10.75
N ASP A 17 -11.63 -0.82 9.57
CA ASP A 17 -12.00 -2.22 9.36
C ASP A 17 -10.96 -2.94 8.49
N GLU A 18 -10.90 -4.27 8.66
CA GLU A 18 -9.96 -5.14 7.95
C GLU A 18 -10.05 -4.99 6.43
N GLN A 19 -11.27 -4.93 5.88
CA GLN A 19 -11.49 -4.88 4.44
C GLN A 19 -10.94 -3.58 3.83
N THR A 20 -11.16 -2.45 4.51
CA THR A 20 -10.62 -1.15 4.12
C THR A 20 -9.09 -1.14 4.22
N LEU A 21 -8.51 -1.64 5.31
CA LEU A 21 -7.05 -1.70 5.49
C LEU A 21 -6.38 -2.57 4.42
N MET A 22 -6.95 -3.75 4.13
CA MET A 22 -6.42 -4.66 3.09
C MET A 22 -6.45 -4.01 1.71
N LYS A 23 -7.57 -3.36 1.36
CA LYS A 23 -7.70 -2.64 0.09
C LYS A 23 -6.67 -1.52 -0.04
N HIS A 24 -6.40 -0.79 1.03
CA HIS A 24 -5.42 0.30 1.05
C HIS A 24 -3.97 -0.21 1.00
N ALA A 25 -3.65 -1.30 1.69
CA ALA A 25 -2.35 -1.94 1.60
C ALA A 25 -2.09 -2.46 0.17
N ASP A 26 -3.08 -3.09 -0.46
CA ASP A 26 -2.99 -3.55 -1.86
C ASP A 26 -2.78 -2.39 -2.83
N ALA A 27 -3.49 -1.27 -2.64
CA ALA A 27 -3.31 -0.07 -3.45
C ALA A 27 -1.88 0.49 -3.32
N ALA A 28 -1.34 0.57 -2.11
CA ALA A 28 0.03 1.02 -1.87
C ALA A 28 1.07 0.07 -2.48
N MET A 29 0.85 -1.25 -2.39
CA MET A 29 1.71 -2.25 -3.03
C MET A 29 1.69 -2.08 -4.56
N TYR A 30 0.51 -1.85 -5.14
CA TYR A 30 0.38 -1.65 -6.58
C TYR A 30 1.13 -0.40 -7.05
N GLN A 31 1.04 0.71 -6.30
CA GLN A 31 1.86 1.89 -6.56
C GLN A 31 3.36 1.59 -6.47
N ALA A 32 3.80 0.86 -5.44
CA ALA A 32 5.19 0.43 -5.30
C ALA A 32 5.67 -0.44 -6.49
N LYS A 33 4.77 -1.20 -7.14
CA LYS A 33 5.09 -1.93 -8.37
C LYS A 33 5.29 -0.98 -9.55
N ASN A 34 4.40 -0.01 -9.72
CA ASN A 34 4.44 0.94 -10.83
C ASN A 34 5.63 1.91 -10.77
N GLU A 35 6.15 2.19 -9.58
CA GLU A 35 7.34 3.04 -9.36
C GLU A 35 8.69 2.33 -9.59
N GLY A 36 8.68 1.13 -10.18
CA GLY A 36 9.90 0.41 -10.57
C GLY A 36 10.19 -0.86 -9.78
N LEU A 37 9.19 -1.46 -9.12
CA LEU A 37 9.28 -2.70 -8.34
C LEU A 37 10.31 -2.63 -7.19
N ASN A 38 10.41 -3.70 -6.39
CA ASN A 38 11.38 -3.80 -5.29
C ASN A 38 11.31 -2.62 -4.28
N ARG A 39 10.09 -2.21 -3.94
CA ARG A 39 9.81 -1.03 -3.10
C ARG A 39 8.79 -1.35 -2.02
N ILE A 40 8.87 -0.56 -0.96
CA ILE A 40 7.89 -0.56 0.13
C ILE A 40 7.19 0.79 0.07
N LYS A 41 5.84 0.80 0.12
CA LYS A 41 5.08 2.04 0.15
C LYS A 41 4.02 2.01 1.24
N LEU A 42 3.97 3.09 2.01
CA LEU A 42 2.89 3.35 2.95
C LEU A 42 1.71 3.90 2.16
N PHE A 43 0.51 3.40 2.45
CA PHE A 43 -0.70 3.99 1.91
C PHE A 43 -0.76 5.46 2.31
N SER A 44 -1.05 6.31 1.34
CA SER A 44 -1.38 7.69 1.56
C SER A 44 -2.68 7.92 0.81
N ALA A 45 -3.71 8.38 1.51
CA ALA A 45 -4.87 8.96 0.86
C ALA A 45 -4.42 10.32 0.32
N GLU A 46 -3.66 10.33 -0.78
CA GLU A 46 -3.30 11.58 -1.42
C GLU A 46 -4.58 12.29 -1.83
N ILE A 47 -4.72 13.52 -1.34
CA ILE A 47 -5.79 14.45 -1.68
C ILE A 47 -5.59 14.81 -3.16
N GLY A 48 -6.33 14.15 -4.03
CA GLY A 48 -6.59 14.63 -5.39
C GLY A 48 -7.73 15.63 -5.37
#